data_AF-A0A946DDB9-F1
#
_entry.id   AF-A0A946DDB9-F1
#
_cell.length_a   1.000
_cell.length_b   1.000
_cell.length_c   1.000
_cell.angle_alpha   90.00
_cell.angle_beta   90.00
_cell.angle_gamma   90.00
#
_symmetry.space_group_name_H-M   'P 1'
#
loop_
_entity.id
_entity.type
_entity.pdbx_description
1 polymer ?
#
loop_
_entity_poly.entity_id
_entity_poly.type
_entity_poly.pdbx_seq_one_letter_code
_entity_poly.pdbx_strand_id
1 'polypeptide(L)' 'HQYAQNRYQELTGRLAPAAGGKTSKELTPDEKNQDYQARIQISQELGHEREQITAVYLGR' A
#
# COMPACT_ATOMS: atom_id res chain seq x y z
N HIS A 1 -9.08 -5.20 6.05
CA HIS A 1 -7.71 -5.64 5.68
C HIS A 1 -7.64 -6.23 4.27
N GLN A 2 -8.43 -7.24 3.92
CA GLN A 2 -8.39 -7.88 2.60
C GLN A 2 -8.66 -6.95 1.41
N TYR A 3 -9.62 -6.01 1.53
CA TYR A 3 -9.85 -4.99 0.50
C TYR A 3 -8.60 -4.17 0.16
N ALA A 4 -7.90 -3.66 1.18
CA ALA A 4 -6.70 -2.85 0.98
C ALA A 4 -5.56 -3.64 0.30
N GLN A 5 -5.40 -4.92 0.64
CA GLN A 5 -4.38 -5.78 0.02
C GLN A 5 -4.72 -6.06 -1.45
N ASN A 6 -5.98 -6.36 -1.76
CA ASN A 6 -6.43 -6.59 -3.13
C ASN A 6 -6.31 -5.31 -3.97
N ARG A 7 -6.78 -4.15 -3.47
CA ARG A 7 -6.64 -2.87 -4.17
C ARG A 7 -5.19 -2.48 -4.41
N TYR A 8 -4.31 -2.73 -3.43
CA TYR A 8 -2.88 -2.50 -3.60
C TYR A 8 -2.30 -3.34 -4.73
N GLN A 9 -2.72 -4.61 -4.83
CA GLN A 9 -2.32 -5.48 -5.93
C GLN A 9 -2.88 -5.00 -7.27
N GLU A 10 -4.10 -4.50 -7.33
CA GLU A 10 -4.68 -3.93 -8.56
C GLU A 10 -3.94 -2.65 -9.01
N LEU A 11 -3.53 -1.79 -8.08
CA LEU A 11 -2.86 -0.51 -8.39
C LEU A 11 -1.36 -0.66 -8.68
N THR A 12 -0.69 -1.60 -8.03
CA THR A 12 0.77 -1.78 -8.14
C THR A 12 1.17 -3.02 -8.94
N GLY A 13 0.25 -3.95 -9.19
CA GLY A 13 0.54 -5.27 -9.76
C GLY A 13 1.26 -6.23 -8.81
N ARG A 14 1.42 -5.87 -7.53
CA ARG A 14 2.30 -6.54 -6.58
C ARG A 14 1.57 -6.84 -5.28
N LEU A 15 2.01 -7.89 -4.58
CA LEU A 15 1.52 -8.16 -3.24
C LEU A 15 1.99 -7.07 -2.28
N ALA A 16 1.12 -6.70 -1.35
CA ALA A 16 1.48 -5.85 -0.22
C ALA A 16 2.53 -6.55 0.67
N PRO A 17 3.39 -5.81 1.39
CA PRO A 17 4.37 -6.43 2.30
C PRO A 17 3.68 -7.23 3.41
N ALA A 18 2.53 -6.76 3.90
CA ALA A 18 1.68 -7.51 4.84
C ALA A 18 1.12 -8.84 4.29
N ALA A 19 1.14 -9.04 2.97
CA ALA A 19 0.75 -10.27 2.28
C ALA A 19 1.96 -11.07 1.75
N GLY A 20 3.18 -10.75 2.20
CA GLY A 20 4.41 -11.40 1.77
C GLY A 20 5.07 -10.79 0.53
N GLY A 21 4.67 -9.59 0.12
CA GLY A 21 5.31 -8.84 -0.95
C GLY A 21 6.60 -8.12 -0.52
N LYS A 22 7.26 -7.47 -1.48
CA LYS A 22 8.50 -6.69 -1.24
C LYS A 22 8.26 -5.61 -0.19
N THR A 23 9.13 -5.55 0.81
CA THR A 23 9.12 -4.48 1.82
C THR A 23 9.59 -3.15 1.23
N SER A 24 9.26 -2.03 1.87
CA SER A 24 9.70 -0.68 1.45
C SER A 24 11.21 -0.56 1.27
N LYS A 25 12.01 -1.41 1.91
CA LYS A 25 13.48 -1.44 1.78
C LYS A 25 13.93 -2.09 0.47
N GLU A 26 13.15 -3.02 -0.06
CA GLU A 26 13.42 -3.77 -1.30
C GLU A 26 12.84 -3.07 -2.54
N LEU A 27 12.06 -2.00 -2.34
CA LEU A 27 11.50 -1.19 -3.41
C LEU A 27 12.55 -0.29 -4.05
N THR A 28 12.57 -0.29 -5.38
CA THR A 28 13.25 0.74 -6.16
C THR A 28 12.59 2.11 -5.93
N PRO A 29 13.28 3.23 -6.26
CA PRO A 29 12.72 4.57 -6.10
C PRO A 29 11.37 4.78 -6.83
N ASP A 30 11.22 4.16 -8.00
CA ASP A 30 9.99 4.21 -8.79
C ASP A 30 8.87 3.39 -8.13
N GLU A 31 9.17 2.17 -7.71
CA GLU A 31 8.22 1.32 -6.96
C GLU A 31 7.79 1.97 -5.64
N LYS A 32 8.65 2.77 -4.99
CA LYS A 32 8.29 3.54 -3.79
C LYS A 32 7.27 4.62 -4.08
N ASN A 33 7.39 5.30 -5.21
CA ASN A 33 6.42 6.31 -5.61
C ASN A 33 5.06 5.63 -5.90
N GLN A 34 5.07 4.53 -6.65
CA GLN A 34 3.85 3.77 -6.94
C GLN A 34 3.20 3.19 -5.66
N ASP A 35 4.01 2.67 -4.73
CA ASP A 35 3.54 2.22 -3.40
C ASP A 35 2.87 3.36 -2.62
N TYR A 36 3.47 4.54 -2.61
CA TYR A 36 2.91 5.72 -1.94
C TYR A 36 1.58 6.18 -2.54
N GLN A 37 1.50 6.27 -3.87
CA GLN A 37 0.26 6.64 -4.57
C GLN A 37 -0.86 5.63 -4.29
N ALA A 38 -0.55 4.32 -4.36
CA ALA A 38 -1.51 3.27 -4.07
C ALA A 38 -2.02 3.37 -2.62
N ARG A 39 -1.12 3.63 -1.66
CA ARG A 39 -1.48 3.84 -0.24
C ARG A 39 -2.45 5.00 -0.03
N ILE A 40 -2.19 6.14 -0.66
CA ILE A 40 -3.06 7.31 -0.55
C ILE A 40 -4.43 7.00 -1.13
N GLN A 41 -4.48 6.44 -2.33
CA GLN A 41 -5.73 6.14 -3.01
C GLN A 41 -6.58 5.17 -2.19
N ILE A 42 -5.99 4.09 -1.69
CA ILE A 42 -6.70 3.12 -0.85
C ILE A 42 -7.20 3.76 0.45
N SER A 43 -6.41 4.65 1.05
CA SER A 43 -6.82 5.39 2.26
C SER A 43 -8.02 6.29 2.00
N GLN A 44 -8.04 6.97 0.85
CA GLN A 44 -9.17 7.80 0.41
C GLN A 44 -10.42 6.96 0.13
N GLU A 45 -10.27 5.84 -0.58
CA GLU A 45 -11.38 4.90 -0.87
C GLU A 45 -12.02 4.33 0.40
N LEU A 46 -11.23 4.13 1.45
CA LEU A 46 -11.71 3.64 2.74
C LEU A 46 -12.31 4.74 3.64
N GLY A 47 -12.37 6.00 3.18
CA GLY A 47 -12.92 7.12 3.95
C GLY A 47 -12.05 7.53 5.14
N HIS A 48 -10.79 7.11 5.19
CA HIS A 48 -9.83 7.52 6.21
C HIS A 48 -9.03 8.72 5.68
N GLU A 49 -9.65 9.89 5.70
CA GLU A 49 -9.10 11.13 5.16
C GLU A 49 -7.93 11.73 5.97
N ARG A 50 -7.50 11.13 7.09
CA ARG A 50 -6.39 11.67 7.89
C ARG A 50 -5.53 10.58 8.54
N GLU A 51 -4.33 10.42 7.98
CA GLU A 51 -3.05 10.31 8.70
C GLU A 51 -2.68 9.03 9.50
N GLN A 52 -3.54 8.03 9.70
CA GLN A 52 -3.18 6.83 10.50
C GLN A 52 -3.09 5.48 9.77
N ILE A 53 -3.13 5.44 8.44
CA ILE A 53 -3.32 4.17 7.70
C ILE A 53 -2.16 3.73 6.83
N THR A 54 -1.04 4.44 6.82
CA THR A 54 0.14 4.00 6.05
C THR A 54 1.00 2.96 6.78
N ALA A 55 0.93 2.86 8.11
CA ALA A 55 1.69 1.87 8.89
C ALA A 55 0.94 0.54 9.13
N VAL A 56 -0.39 0.58 9.21
CA VAL A 56 -1.22 -0.56 9.68
C VAL A 56 -1.53 -1.57 8.58
N TYR A 57 -1.67 -1.14 7.32
CA TYR A 57 -2.24 -2.01 6.28
C TYR A 57 -1.21 -2.75 5.44
N LEU A 58 0.04 -2.30 5.49
CA LEU A 58 1.07 -2.75 4.57
C LEU A 58 2.37 -3.12 5.27
N GLY A 59 2.45 -3.01 6.60
CA GLY A 59 3.68 -3.27 7.35
C GLY A 59 4.72 -2.17 7.17
N ARG A 60 5.67 -2.11 8.10
CA ARG A 60 6.79 -1.16 8.09
C ARG A 60 7.87 -1.62 7.12
#